data_AF-S0EV83-F1
#
_entry.id   AF-S0EV83-F1
#
_cell.length_a   1.000
_cell.length_b   1.000
_cell.length_c   1.000
_cell.angle_alpha   90.00
_cell.angle_beta   90.00
_cell.angle_gamma   90.00
#
_symmetry.space_group_name_H-M   'P 1'
#
loop_
_entity.id
_entity.type
_entity.pdbx_description
1 polymer ?
#
loop_
_entity_poly.entity_id
_entity_poly.type
_entity_poly.pdbx_seq_one_letter_code
_entity_poly.pdbx_strand_id
1 'polypeptide(L)'
;MLCLSRYVCEPLNRFFRQKSWWTTLGCVCSLLGACRAQATLPEEIALQALQAWNRGTVKQAVQRLKVAFAQNPGDPELLDIYGAMVLCANRFEEAKALFGAALQKDPQDPVALYGSGLLHLARGESARALQDFSLAEAAGGDRTVLETAKLYAQWPKDTSRQPAMPTEEEQNAILAMKGMADYRLGAVKEAQAELKALMKRLPEQGLVNPPAPLMTFHPNHPLNGEVELPIAFHTPAMQNEKGVRGVVTLRPEVVAPNVAYVGYDIDGKPLALVGDPPYSFSWDTRTVPNGLHRVALSLYDANSNLLDRGERIVHVINGFSCHTGPAQERLRAAFWGTFGLQPDASACAEALGMLAQSAGERAEARLWFTWAAATQPSAGIRAKLAAYEALDPKVPICWAVQTSQKVIALTFDDGPKPGVTEALLDTLKRLGVKATFFVIGQHVMQYPDLTRQIAKAGMELANHSFTHPNLKTLSPQAIAQQLMATQAAVEWATGQVPRFLRPPGGDENEKVEKIAHAWGLTLCMWTIDAYDAELVGSMEAAEHVARAVRPGAIVLMHNGKMSTVQALPSLVRTLQRRGYTFVTLSQLLQMGRSQTTPIHLQRGE
;
A
#
# COMPACT_ATOMS: atom_id res chain seq x y z
N MET A 1 34.08 55.43 56.66
CA MET A 1 34.38 54.34 57.61
C MET A 1 33.56 54.58 58.86
N LEU A 2 32.34 54.01 58.91
CA LEU A 2 31.37 54.06 60.01
C LEU A 2 30.12 53.24 59.60
N CYS A 3 29.48 52.59 60.58
CA CYS A 3 28.04 52.34 60.70
C CYS A 3 27.31 51.22 59.90
N LEU A 4 26.88 50.22 60.66
CA LEU A 4 25.47 49.90 61.03
C LEU A 4 24.46 49.31 60.03
N SER A 5 23.67 48.37 60.60
CA SER A 5 22.19 48.22 60.53
C SER A 5 21.63 47.22 59.50
N ARG A 6 21.22 46.01 59.93
CA ARG A 6 19.92 45.62 60.58
C ARG A 6 18.72 45.69 59.62
N TYR A 7 18.01 44.56 59.46
CA TYR A 7 16.56 44.32 59.64
C TYR A 7 16.30 42.83 59.26
N VAL A 8 15.60 41.94 59.95
CA VAL A 8 14.99 41.84 61.29
C VAL A 8 14.63 40.34 61.49
N CYS A 9 14.86 39.83 62.70
CA CYS A 9 14.22 38.75 63.46
C CYS A 9 13.59 37.48 62.80
N GLU A 10 14.17 36.33 63.17
CA GLU A 10 13.51 35.04 63.56
C GLU A 10 12.34 35.22 64.57
N PRO A 11 11.56 34.19 64.99
CA PRO A 11 11.47 32.77 64.57
C PRO A 11 10.02 32.20 64.49
N LEU A 12 9.81 30.99 63.95
CA LEU A 12 8.96 29.97 64.60
C LEU A 12 9.15 28.59 63.98
N ASN A 13 10.18 27.97 64.53
CA ASN A 13 10.42 26.55 64.64
C ASN A 13 9.16 25.81 65.14
N ARG A 14 8.33 25.28 64.23
CA ARG A 14 7.36 24.17 64.43
C ARG A 14 6.51 23.99 63.17
N PHE A 15 7.02 23.33 62.13
CA PHE A 15 6.10 22.51 61.33
C PHE A 15 6.68 21.35 60.51
N PHE A 16 7.96 21.31 60.13
CA PHE A 16 8.41 20.20 59.28
C PHE A 16 9.70 19.51 59.76
N ARG A 17 9.49 18.52 60.62
CA ARG A 17 10.28 17.27 60.58
C ARG A 17 9.87 16.52 59.32
N GLN A 18 10.79 16.31 58.37
CA GLN A 18 11.06 15.00 57.75
C GLN A 18 12.16 15.09 56.68
N LYS A 19 13.10 14.16 56.84
CA LYS A 19 14.20 13.70 55.97
C LYS A 19 14.08 14.01 54.47
N SER A 20 15.22 14.36 53.86
CA SER A 20 15.78 13.59 52.73
C SER A 20 17.16 14.13 52.31
N TRP A 21 18.17 13.29 52.48
CA TRP A 21 19.59 13.48 52.12
C TRP A 21 19.88 13.16 50.64
N TRP A 22 18.88 13.26 49.75
CA TRP A 22 18.96 12.79 48.35
C TRP A 22 19.24 13.87 47.31
N THR A 23 19.18 15.16 47.66
CA THR A 23 19.34 16.24 46.69
C THR A 23 20.78 16.67 46.43
N THR A 24 21.75 16.27 47.26
CA THR A 24 23.16 16.71 47.11
C THR A 24 24.05 15.70 46.37
N LEU A 25 23.62 14.43 46.21
CA LEU A 25 24.32 13.45 45.36
C LEU A 25 23.89 13.52 43.88
N GLY A 26 22.75 14.15 43.60
CA GLY A 26 22.21 14.32 42.25
C GLY A 26 22.91 15.38 41.39
N CYS A 27 23.70 16.28 41.98
CA CYS A 27 24.41 17.34 41.25
C CYS A 27 25.87 17.02 40.88
N VAL A 28 26.44 15.91 41.38
CA VAL A 28 27.82 15.50 41.02
C VAL A 28 27.83 14.44 39.90
N CYS A 29 26.74 13.71 39.70
CA CYS A 29 26.60 12.79 38.55
C CYS A 29 26.25 13.49 37.23
N SER A 30 25.84 14.76 37.25
CA SER A 30 25.49 15.54 36.06
C SER A 30 26.70 16.13 35.32
N LEU A 31 27.92 16.03 35.87
CA LEU A 31 29.16 16.47 35.24
C LEU A 31 30.12 15.32 34.87
N LEU A 32 29.79 14.07 35.18
CA LEU A 32 30.54 12.86 34.76
C LEU A 32 29.71 11.89 33.90
N GLY A 33 28.51 12.29 33.48
CA GLY A 33 27.67 11.57 32.51
C GLY A 33 27.94 11.92 31.04
N ALA A 34 29.00 12.67 30.72
CA ALA A 34 29.34 13.12 29.36
C ALA A 34 30.14 12.08 28.54
N CYS A 35 29.92 10.79 28.79
CA CYS A 35 30.44 9.70 27.96
C CYS A 35 29.38 8.59 27.85
N ARG A 36 28.19 8.96 27.36
CA ARG A 36 27.32 8.03 26.65
C ARG A 36 27.15 8.60 25.25
N ALA A 37 27.70 7.91 24.27
CA ALA A 37 27.56 8.24 22.86
C ALA A 37 26.07 8.35 22.51
N GLN A 38 25.58 9.59 22.44
CA GLN A 38 24.34 9.95 21.77
C GLN A 38 24.55 9.60 20.29
N ALA A 39 23.67 8.78 19.72
CA ALA A 39 23.50 8.76 18.27
C ALA A 39 23.36 10.22 17.81
N THR A 40 24.15 10.62 16.82
CA THR A 40 24.12 11.99 16.32
C THR A 40 22.70 12.28 15.80
N LEU A 41 22.19 13.47 16.10
CA LEU A 41 20.88 14.00 15.69
C LEU A 41 20.41 13.64 14.25
N PRO A 42 21.28 13.47 13.23
CA PRO A 42 20.91 13.04 11.88
C PRO A 42 20.39 11.59 11.76
N GLU A 43 20.91 10.65 12.54
CA GLU A 43 20.60 9.22 12.39
C GLU A 43 19.14 8.89 12.80
N GLU A 44 18.67 9.47 13.89
CA GLU A 44 17.29 9.26 14.34
C GLU A 44 16.30 9.88 13.33
N ILE A 45 16.63 11.03 12.75
CA ILE A 45 15.81 11.67 11.72
C ILE A 45 15.80 10.82 10.44
N ALA A 46 16.94 10.28 10.03
CA ALA A 46 17.08 9.37 8.90
C ALA A 46 16.22 8.10 9.08
N LEU A 47 16.28 7.46 10.25
CA LEU A 47 15.47 6.27 10.55
C LEU A 47 13.98 6.59 10.56
N GLN A 48 13.58 7.70 11.19
CA GLN A 48 12.19 8.14 11.19
C GLN A 48 11.70 8.48 9.79
N ALA A 49 12.56 9.03 8.94
CA ALA A 49 12.25 9.32 7.55
C ALA A 49 12.08 8.03 6.73
N LEU A 50 12.94 7.03 6.90
CA LEU A 50 12.78 5.68 6.31
C LEU A 50 11.48 5.01 6.79
N GLN A 51 11.17 5.09 8.08
CA GLN A 51 9.90 4.58 8.61
C GLN A 51 8.70 5.34 8.06
N ALA A 52 8.80 6.67 7.90
CA ALA A 52 7.75 7.48 7.27
C ALA A 52 7.58 7.09 5.80
N TRP A 53 8.68 6.84 5.09
CA TRP A 53 8.71 6.38 3.71
C TRP A 53 8.04 5.01 3.56
N ASN A 54 8.41 4.02 4.38
CA ASN A 54 7.76 2.70 4.43
C ASN A 54 6.28 2.76 4.81
N ARG A 55 5.85 3.85 5.48
CA ARG A 55 4.44 4.14 5.78
C ARG A 55 3.74 4.96 4.69
N GLY A 56 4.39 5.20 3.56
CA GLY A 56 3.84 5.99 2.44
C GLY A 56 3.73 7.49 2.73
N THR A 57 4.28 8.01 3.84
CA THR A 57 4.28 9.44 4.16
C THR A 57 5.51 10.15 3.60
N VAL A 58 5.82 9.87 2.32
CA VAL A 58 7.03 10.33 1.62
C VAL A 58 7.21 11.85 1.67
N LYS A 59 6.13 12.64 1.54
CA LYS A 59 6.21 14.11 1.68
C LYS A 59 6.71 14.55 3.06
N GLN A 60 6.21 13.91 4.12
CA GLN A 60 6.64 14.21 5.49
C GLN A 60 8.06 13.72 5.72
N ALA A 61 8.43 12.56 5.17
CA ALA A 61 9.78 12.04 5.20
C ALA A 61 10.78 13.00 4.53
N VAL A 62 10.47 13.45 3.31
CA VAL A 62 11.25 14.43 2.55
C VAL A 62 11.36 15.76 3.30
N GLN A 63 10.28 16.27 3.89
CA GLN A 63 10.32 17.53 4.63
C GLN A 63 11.19 17.42 5.89
N ARG A 64 11.14 16.29 6.60
CA ARG A 64 12.00 16.02 7.76
C ARG A 64 13.47 15.94 7.36
N LEU A 65 13.77 15.22 6.27
CA LEU A 65 15.13 15.12 5.73
C LEU A 65 15.65 16.47 5.25
N LYS A 66 14.83 17.31 4.62
CA LYS A 66 15.23 18.67 4.22
C LYS A 66 15.73 19.49 5.41
N VAL A 67 15.05 19.39 6.56
CA VAL A 67 15.46 20.11 7.78
C VAL A 67 16.79 19.55 8.32
N ALA A 68 16.93 18.22 8.38
CA ALA A 68 18.18 17.59 8.82
C ALA A 68 19.35 17.87 7.87
N PHE A 69 19.09 17.86 6.56
CA PHE A 69 20.06 18.17 5.52
C PHE A 69 20.51 19.63 5.59
N ALA A 70 19.61 20.57 5.87
CA ALA A 70 19.99 21.97 6.06
C ALA A 70 20.93 22.16 7.27
N GLN A 71 20.83 21.31 8.28
CA GLN A 71 21.70 21.33 9.47
C GLN A 71 23.05 20.65 9.19
N ASN A 72 23.07 19.58 8.38
CA ASN A 72 24.26 18.80 8.07
C ASN A 72 24.32 18.42 6.57
N PRO A 73 24.58 19.38 5.66
CA PRO A 73 24.46 19.15 4.21
C PRO A 73 25.55 18.24 3.64
N GLY A 74 26.60 17.95 4.41
CA GLY A 74 27.70 17.07 4.02
C GLY A 74 27.63 15.67 4.63
N ASP A 75 26.56 15.32 5.34
CA ASP A 75 26.41 13.99 5.92
C ASP A 75 26.13 12.95 4.80
N PRO A 76 27.01 11.94 4.60
CA PRO A 76 26.87 10.96 3.53
C PRO A 76 25.53 10.21 3.55
N GLU A 77 25.06 9.82 4.73
CA GLU A 77 23.82 9.07 4.90
C GLU A 77 22.58 9.91 4.59
N LEU A 78 22.58 11.20 4.97
CA LEU A 78 21.52 12.13 4.56
C LEU A 78 21.53 12.36 3.06
N LEU A 79 22.70 12.42 2.41
CA LEU A 79 22.80 12.56 0.95
C LEU A 79 22.17 11.36 0.23
N ASP A 80 22.48 10.14 0.68
CA ASP A 80 21.94 8.90 0.15
C ASP A 80 20.43 8.78 0.32
N ILE A 81 19.95 8.90 1.57
CA ILE A 81 18.54 8.72 1.89
C ILE A 81 17.70 9.82 1.23
N TYR A 82 18.20 11.06 1.23
CA TYR A 82 17.49 12.16 0.58
C TYR A 82 17.51 11.99 -0.94
N GLY A 83 18.65 11.61 -1.53
CA GLY A 83 18.79 11.32 -2.96
C GLY A 83 17.81 10.26 -3.43
N ALA A 84 17.69 9.17 -2.68
CA ALA A 84 16.79 8.06 -2.95
C ALA A 84 15.31 8.48 -2.90
N MET A 85 14.91 9.25 -1.87
CA MET A 85 13.53 9.72 -1.75
C MET A 85 13.16 10.70 -2.86
N VAL A 86 14.06 11.61 -3.25
CA VAL A 86 13.77 12.56 -4.33
C VAL A 86 13.80 11.88 -5.69
N LEU A 87 14.60 10.82 -5.88
CA LEU A 87 14.54 9.95 -7.07
C LEU A 87 13.16 9.30 -7.20
N CYS A 88 12.64 8.72 -6.12
CA CYS A 88 11.28 8.12 -6.11
C CYS A 88 10.17 9.16 -6.27
N ALA A 89 10.45 10.42 -5.95
CA ALA A 89 9.58 11.55 -6.23
C ALA A 89 9.80 12.14 -7.64
N ASN A 90 10.52 11.45 -8.52
CA ASN A 90 10.84 11.83 -9.91
C ASN A 90 11.59 13.18 -10.04
N ARG A 91 12.29 13.61 -8.98
CA ARG A 91 13.14 14.81 -8.98
C ARG A 91 14.56 14.43 -9.38
N PHE A 92 14.71 13.96 -10.62
CA PHE A 92 15.94 13.34 -11.11
C PHE A 92 17.18 14.24 -11.04
N GLU A 93 17.05 15.54 -11.32
CA GLU A 93 18.19 16.47 -11.25
C GLU A 93 18.66 16.71 -9.81
N GLU A 94 17.74 16.72 -8.85
CA GLU A 94 18.08 16.84 -7.44
C GLU A 94 18.68 15.56 -6.90
N ALA A 95 18.13 14.40 -7.27
CA ALA A 95 18.73 13.10 -6.96
C ALA A 95 20.17 13.01 -7.49
N LYS A 96 20.40 13.45 -8.74
CA LYS A 96 21.73 13.48 -9.35
C LYS A 96 22.71 14.34 -8.55
N ALA A 97 22.27 15.52 -8.11
CA ALA A 97 23.11 16.40 -7.31
C ALA A 97 23.48 15.77 -5.95
N LEU A 98 22.52 15.12 -5.29
CA LEU A 98 22.71 14.48 -3.99
C LEU A 98 23.64 13.27 -4.07
N PHE A 99 23.39 12.34 -5.00
CA PHE A 99 24.28 11.19 -5.20
C PHE A 99 25.66 11.61 -5.71
N GLY A 100 25.74 12.63 -6.57
CA GLY A 100 27.02 13.19 -7.00
C GLY A 100 27.84 13.76 -5.84
N ALA A 101 27.20 14.43 -4.88
CA ALA A 101 27.85 14.93 -3.68
C ALA A 101 28.29 13.80 -2.72
N ALA A 102 27.52 12.71 -2.63
CA ALA A 102 27.92 11.51 -1.90
C ALA A 102 29.17 10.86 -2.53
N LEU A 103 29.16 10.66 -3.86
CA LEU A 103 30.29 10.06 -4.59
C LEU A 103 31.57 10.92 -4.58
N GLN A 104 31.44 12.25 -4.44
CA GLN A 104 32.61 13.12 -4.25
C GLN A 104 33.28 12.90 -2.89
N LYS A 105 32.52 12.48 -1.87
CA LYS A 105 33.02 12.19 -0.53
C LYS A 105 33.56 10.78 -0.43
N ASP A 106 32.81 9.82 -0.99
CA ASP A 106 33.19 8.42 -1.07
C ASP A 106 32.87 7.88 -2.48
N PRO A 107 33.89 7.79 -3.36
CA PRO A 107 33.72 7.23 -4.70
C PRO A 107 33.29 5.76 -4.72
N GLN A 108 33.41 5.05 -3.59
CA GLN A 108 32.97 3.67 -3.41
C GLN A 108 31.68 3.59 -2.60
N ASP A 109 30.89 4.67 -2.45
CA ASP A 109 29.62 4.57 -1.75
C ASP A 109 28.64 3.67 -2.56
N PRO A 110 28.25 2.49 -2.03
CA PRO A 110 27.43 1.54 -2.78
C PRO A 110 26.00 2.04 -3.00
N VAL A 111 25.47 2.89 -2.11
CA VAL A 111 24.12 3.44 -2.23
C VAL A 111 24.09 4.54 -3.28
N ALA A 112 25.07 5.45 -3.25
CA ALA A 112 25.17 6.50 -4.25
C ALA A 112 25.48 5.95 -5.65
N LEU A 113 26.31 4.90 -5.76
CA LEU A 113 26.55 4.18 -7.01
C LEU A 113 25.27 3.51 -7.53
N TYR A 114 24.50 2.85 -6.67
CA TYR A 114 23.20 2.29 -7.06
C TYR A 114 22.22 3.39 -7.51
N GLY A 115 22.10 4.49 -6.77
CA GLY A 115 21.27 5.64 -7.13
C GLY A 115 21.68 6.27 -8.47
N SER A 116 22.98 6.39 -8.73
CA SER A 116 23.52 6.81 -10.04
C SER A 116 23.11 5.85 -11.15
N GLY A 117 23.23 4.54 -10.91
CA GLY A 117 22.80 3.52 -11.85
C GLY A 117 21.31 3.62 -12.19
N LEU A 118 20.45 3.87 -11.19
CA LEU A 118 19.03 4.12 -11.40
C LEU A 118 18.76 5.39 -12.22
N LEU A 119 19.54 6.47 -12.02
CA LEU A 119 19.42 7.69 -12.82
C LEU A 119 19.84 7.49 -14.28
N HIS A 120 20.92 6.74 -14.51
CA HIS A 120 21.32 6.35 -15.86
C HIS A 120 20.24 5.48 -16.50
N LEU A 121 19.67 4.54 -15.74
CA LEU A 121 18.59 3.69 -16.22
C LEU A 121 17.35 4.52 -16.58
N ALA A 122 16.93 5.47 -15.74
CA ALA A 122 15.80 6.39 -16.01
C ALA A 122 15.93 7.15 -17.35
N ARG A 123 17.18 7.43 -17.78
CA ARG A 123 17.51 8.11 -19.03
C ARG A 123 17.72 7.15 -20.23
N GLY A 124 17.53 5.84 -20.02
CA GLY A 124 17.77 4.82 -21.04
C GLY A 124 19.26 4.49 -21.25
N GLU A 125 20.15 4.91 -20.35
CA GLU A 125 21.60 4.71 -20.44
C GLU A 125 22.01 3.36 -19.82
N SER A 126 21.41 2.25 -20.26
CA SER A 126 21.54 0.92 -19.64
C SER A 126 22.99 0.43 -19.46
N ALA A 127 23.90 0.75 -20.39
CA ALA A 127 25.30 0.34 -20.27
C ALA A 127 26.02 1.03 -19.10
N ARG A 128 25.73 2.32 -18.87
CA ARG A 128 26.25 3.07 -17.72
C ARG A 128 25.60 2.62 -16.43
N ALA A 129 24.30 2.35 -16.46
CA ALA A 129 23.59 1.78 -15.31
C ALA A 129 24.22 0.45 -14.86
N LEU A 130 24.54 -0.46 -15.79
CA LEU A 130 25.20 -1.73 -15.49
C LEU A 130 26.60 -1.55 -14.90
N GLN A 131 27.35 -0.56 -15.39
CA GLN A 131 28.65 -0.23 -14.83
C GLN A 131 28.51 0.23 -13.37
N ASP A 132 27.60 1.17 -13.11
CA ASP A 132 27.33 1.69 -11.77
C ASP A 132 26.85 0.60 -10.80
N PHE A 133 25.94 -0.29 -11.23
CA PHE A 133 25.49 -1.41 -10.40
C PHE A 133 26.60 -2.43 -10.11
N SER A 134 27.52 -2.63 -11.05
CA SER A 134 28.68 -3.53 -10.83
C SER A 134 29.68 -2.91 -9.86
N LEU A 135 29.88 -1.59 -9.93
CA LEU A 135 30.69 -0.85 -8.96
C LEU A 135 30.05 -0.87 -7.57
N ALA A 136 28.73 -0.67 -7.48
CA ALA A 136 27.98 -0.75 -6.22
C ALA A 136 28.11 -2.13 -5.56
N GLU A 137 28.07 -3.20 -6.36
CA GLU A 137 28.24 -4.57 -5.84
C GLU A 137 29.68 -4.80 -5.34
N ALA A 138 30.68 -4.36 -6.12
CA ALA A 138 32.08 -4.46 -5.71
C ALA A 138 32.38 -3.66 -4.43
N ALA A 139 31.61 -2.59 -4.19
CA ALA A 139 31.64 -1.79 -2.98
C ALA A 139 30.83 -2.38 -1.80
N GLY A 140 30.25 -3.57 -1.94
CA GLY A 140 29.50 -4.23 -0.88
C GLY A 140 28.02 -3.84 -0.77
N GLY A 141 27.42 -3.31 -1.84
CA GLY A 141 25.97 -3.10 -1.91
C GLY A 141 25.17 -4.41 -1.83
N ASP A 142 23.86 -4.30 -1.57
CA ASP A 142 23.00 -5.47 -1.44
C ASP A 142 22.89 -6.24 -2.75
N ARG A 143 23.30 -7.51 -2.72
CA ARG A 143 23.38 -8.36 -3.91
C ARG A 143 22.01 -8.58 -4.57
N THR A 144 20.96 -8.77 -3.78
CA THR A 144 19.60 -9.06 -4.26
C THR A 144 19.06 -7.86 -5.05
N VAL A 145 19.21 -6.67 -4.47
CA VAL A 145 18.79 -5.40 -5.08
C VAL A 145 19.59 -5.14 -6.36
N LEU A 146 20.90 -5.35 -6.34
CA LEU A 146 21.78 -5.08 -7.47
C LEU A 146 21.62 -6.08 -8.61
N GLU A 147 21.41 -7.36 -8.31
CA GLU A 147 21.11 -8.37 -9.34
C GLU A 147 19.77 -8.07 -10.02
N THR A 148 18.74 -7.71 -9.25
CA THR A 148 17.45 -7.28 -9.82
C THR A 148 17.62 -6.10 -10.76
N ALA A 149 18.38 -5.08 -10.36
CA ALA A 149 18.64 -3.90 -11.17
C ALA A 149 19.49 -4.18 -12.42
N LYS A 150 20.47 -5.07 -12.32
CA LYS A 150 21.28 -5.52 -13.46
C LYS A 150 20.48 -6.33 -14.45
N LEU A 151 19.63 -7.25 -13.99
CA LEU A 151 18.72 -8.00 -14.85
C LEU A 151 17.81 -7.03 -15.61
N TYR A 152 17.23 -6.06 -14.90
CA TYR A 152 16.36 -5.06 -15.49
C TYR A 152 17.09 -4.13 -16.47
N ALA A 153 18.34 -3.73 -16.20
CA ALA A 153 19.13 -2.92 -17.12
C ALA A 153 19.67 -3.71 -18.34
N GLN A 154 19.86 -5.03 -18.21
CA GLN A 154 20.23 -5.93 -19.32
C GLN A 154 19.07 -6.18 -20.28
N TRP A 155 17.84 -5.87 -19.86
CA TRP A 155 16.71 -5.83 -20.74
C TRP A 155 16.97 -4.93 -21.96
N PRO A 156 16.78 -5.39 -23.23
CA PRO A 156 16.11 -6.62 -23.71
C PRO A 156 17.08 -7.70 -24.24
N LYS A 157 18.37 -7.59 -23.94
CA LYS A 157 19.42 -8.30 -24.69
C LYS A 157 19.61 -9.76 -24.26
N ASP A 158 19.17 -10.12 -23.06
CA ASP A 158 19.31 -11.48 -22.53
C ASP A 158 18.15 -11.80 -21.57
N THR A 159 17.19 -12.60 -22.03
CA THR A 159 16.08 -13.14 -21.23
C THR A 159 16.38 -14.52 -20.65
N SER A 160 17.56 -15.07 -20.94
CA SER A 160 17.96 -16.43 -20.55
C SER A 160 18.61 -16.49 -19.17
N ARG A 161 19.12 -15.34 -18.69
CA ARG A 161 19.77 -15.24 -17.39
C ARG A 161 18.73 -15.26 -16.26
N GLN A 162 18.69 -16.36 -15.53
CA GLN A 162 17.92 -16.49 -14.29
C GLN A 162 18.87 -16.71 -13.11
N PRO A 163 18.63 -16.08 -11.95
CA PRO A 163 19.31 -16.46 -10.72
C PRO A 163 18.97 -17.91 -10.37
N ALA A 164 19.94 -18.65 -9.81
CA ALA A 164 19.80 -20.08 -9.56
C ALA A 164 18.67 -20.43 -8.56
N MET A 165 18.35 -19.51 -7.63
CA MET A 165 17.25 -19.62 -6.65
C MET A 165 16.77 -18.21 -6.24
N PRO A 166 15.77 -17.61 -6.92
CA PRO A 166 15.35 -16.24 -6.64
C PRO A 166 14.54 -16.12 -5.34
N THR A 167 14.81 -15.06 -4.57
CA THR A 167 13.97 -14.52 -3.48
C THR A 167 12.57 -14.14 -4.00
N GLU A 168 11.62 -13.90 -3.11
CA GLU A 168 10.26 -13.50 -3.53
C GLU A 168 10.25 -12.21 -4.36
N GLU A 169 11.08 -11.23 -3.99
CA GLU A 169 11.26 -9.97 -4.71
C GLU A 169 11.89 -10.20 -6.09
N GLU A 170 12.95 -11.01 -6.17
CA GLU A 170 13.57 -11.39 -7.45
C GLU A 170 12.58 -12.16 -8.34
N GLN A 171 11.74 -13.02 -7.77
CA GLN A 171 10.71 -13.73 -8.53
C GLN A 171 9.65 -12.77 -9.08
N ASN A 172 9.22 -11.77 -8.31
CA ASN A 172 8.29 -10.73 -8.78
C ASN A 172 8.93 -9.94 -9.93
N ALA A 173 10.20 -9.56 -9.78
CA ALA A 173 10.95 -8.90 -10.84
C ALA A 173 11.11 -9.78 -12.08
N ILE A 174 11.40 -11.08 -11.93
CA ILE A 174 11.51 -12.03 -13.04
C ILE A 174 10.16 -12.19 -13.75
N LEU A 175 9.05 -12.31 -13.02
CA LEU A 175 7.72 -12.41 -13.63
C LEU A 175 7.35 -11.14 -14.39
N ALA A 176 7.65 -9.97 -13.83
CA ALA A 176 7.52 -8.71 -14.53
C ALA A 176 8.36 -8.75 -15.81
N MET A 177 9.62 -9.16 -15.69
CA MET A 177 10.57 -9.17 -16.80
C MET A 177 10.26 -10.17 -17.91
N LYS A 178 9.72 -11.31 -17.56
CA LYS A 178 9.26 -12.28 -18.54
C LYS A 178 8.00 -11.77 -19.23
N GLY A 179 7.06 -11.23 -18.46
CA GLY A 179 5.81 -10.71 -18.98
C GLY A 179 5.97 -9.57 -19.99
N MET A 180 6.87 -8.61 -19.74
CA MET A 180 7.13 -7.58 -20.75
C MET A 180 7.95 -8.10 -21.95
N ALA A 181 8.74 -9.18 -21.79
CA ALA A 181 9.54 -9.73 -22.90
C ALA A 181 8.61 -10.43 -23.88
N ASP A 182 7.73 -11.28 -23.35
CA ASP A 182 6.71 -11.98 -24.12
C ASP A 182 5.73 -11.00 -24.76
N TYR A 183 5.37 -9.91 -24.07
CA TYR A 183 4.57 -8.82 -24.63
C TYR A 183 5.21 -8.25 -25.92
N ARG A 184 6.52 -7.95 -25.89
CA ARG A 184 7.23 -7.39 -27.05
C ARG A 184 7.45 -8.38 -28.18
N LEU A 185 7.61 -9.65 -27.85
CA LEU A 185 7.73 -10.74 -28.83
C LEU A 185 6.38 -11.12 -29.45
N GLY A 186 5.27 -10.53 -29.00
CA GLY A 186 3.92 -10.87 -29.45
C GLY A 186 3.41 -12.20 -28.90
N ALA A 187 4.07 -12.76 -27.89
CA ALA A 187 3.65 -13.95 -27.15
C ALA A 187 2.55 -13.58 -26.14
N VAL A 188 1.38 -13.21 -26.67
CA VAL A 188 0.28 -12.59 -25.91
C VAL A 188 -0.17 -13.47 -24.74
N LYS A 189 -0.28 -14.79 -24.92
CA LYS A 189 -0.81 -15.70 -23.90
C LYS A 189 0.16 -15.89 -22.75
N GLU A 190 1.44 -16.04 -23.08
CA GLU A 190 2.54 -16.20 -22.13
C GLU A 190 2.69 -14.92 -21.30
N ALA A 191 2.71 -13.76 -21.97
CA ALA A 191 2.73 -12.45 -21.32
C ALA A 191 1.55 -12.24 -20.36
N GLN A 192 0.33 -12.60 -20.78
CA GLN A 192 -0.84 -12.54 -19.92
C GLN A 192 -0.69 -13.46 -18.70
N ALA A 193 -0.23 -14.70 -18.89
CA ALA A 193 -0.09 -15.66 -17.80
C ALA A 193 0.89 -15.17 -16.72
N GLU A 194 2.01 -14.59 -17.14
CA GLU A 194 3.08 -14.13 -16.27
C GLU A 194 2.69 -12.86 -15.51
N LEU A 195 2.12 -11.87 -16.21
CA LEU A 195 1.65 -10.65 -15.57
C LEU A 195 0.46 -10.92 -14.63
N LYS A 196 -0.45 -11.83 -14.98
CA LYS A 196 -1.52 -12.27 -14.06
C LYS A 196 -0.96 -12.97 -12.83
N ALA A 197 0.08 -13.79 -12.98
CA ALA A 197 0.76 -14.43 -11.86
C ALA A 197 1.43 -13.40 -10.95
N LEU A 198 2.07 -12.38 -11.53
CA LEU A 198 2.64 -11.26 -10.79
C LEU A 198 1.58 -10.46 -10.03
N MET A 199 0.49 -10.06 -10.68
CA MET A 199 -0.58 -9.27 -10.04
C MET A 199 -1.18 -9.96 -8.81
N LYS A 200 -1.20 -11.31 -8.77
CA LYS A 200 -1.66 -12.08 -7.60
C LYS A 200 -0.68 -12.04 -6.43
N ARG A 201 0.60 -11.77 -6.68
CA ARG A 201 1.67 -11.72 -5.69
C ARG A 201 1.87 -10.31 -5.13
N LEU A 202 1.41 -9.29 -5.85
CA LEU A 202 1.47 -7.91 -5.37
C LEU A 202 0.47 -7.68 -4.21
N PRO A 203 0.84 -6.88 -3.19
CA PRO A 203 -0.04 -6.53 -2.08
C PRO A 203 -1.36 -5.93 -2.56
N GLU A 204 -2.46 -6.22 -1.84
CA GLU A 204 -3.81 -5.73 -2.15
C GLU A 204 -4.19 -5.90 -3.64
N GLN A 205 -3.72 -7.00 -4.26
CA GLN A 205 -3.89 -7.38 -5.67
C GLN A 205 -3.43 -6.33 -6.70
N GLY A 206 -2.55 -5.40 -6.31
CA GLY A 206 -2.00 -4.37 -7.19
C GLY A 206 -2.70 -3.01 -7.13
N LEU A 207 -3.49 -2.74 -6.07
CA LEU A 207 -4.09 -1.42 -5.82
C LEU A 207 -3.11 -0.40 -5.25
N VAL A 208 -1.97 -0.86 -4.73
CA VAL A 208 -0.98 -0.02 -4.07
C VAL A 208 0.40 -0.34 -4.62
N ASN A 209 1.09 0.70 -5.12
CA ASN A 209 2.49 0.57 -5.47
C ASN A 209 3.36 0.66 -4.20
N PRO A 210 4.42 -0.16 -4.09
CA PRO A 210 5.36 -0.02 -2.99
C PRO A 210 6.06 1.35 -3.05
N PRO A 211 6.51 1.87 -1.92
CA PRO A 211 7.23 3.14 -1.88
C PRO A 211 8.69 2.96 -2.33
N ALA A 212 8.91 2.45 -3.54
CA ALA A 212 10.21 2.11 -4.10
C ALA A 212 10.32 2.62 -5.55
N PRO A 213 11.52 2.66 -6.16
CA PRO A 213 11.65 2.88 -7.60
C PRO A 213 10.87 1.83 -8.38
N LEU A 214 9.98 2.27 -9.26
CA LEU A 214 9.06 1.38 -9.96
C LEU A 214 9.53 1.09 -11.38
N MET A 215 9.60 -0.21 -11.72
CA MET A 215 9.86 -0.72 -13.07
C MET A 215 8.65 -0.48 -13.96
N THR A 216 8.85 0.21 -15.08
CA THR A 216 7.81 0.39 -16.11
C THR A 216 8.06 -0.49 -17.33
N PHE A 217 7.07 -0.56 -18.21
CA PHE A 217 7.16 -1.33 -19.45
C PHE A 217 7.72 -0.49 -20.62
N HIS A 218 8.00 0.80 -20.37
CA HIS A 218 8.35 1.76 -21.42
C HIS A 218 9.82 1.62 -21.84
N PRO A 219 10.11 1.41 -23.14
CA PRO A 219 11.48 1.14 -23.61
C PRO A 219 12.46 2.28 -23.39
N ASN A 220 11.96 3.53 -23.36
CA ASN A 220 12.81 4.72 -23.23
C ASN A 220 12.72 5.40 -21.85
N HIS A 221 11.80 4.93 -20.99
CA HIS A 221 11.55 5.50 -19.66
C HIS A 221 11.31 4.35 -18.67
N PRO A 222 12.34 3.53 -18.41
CA PRO A 222 12.19 2.28 -17.68
C PRO A 222 11.88 2.47 -16.18
N LEU A 223 11.94 3.71 -15.68
CA LEU A 223 11.43 4.08 -14.34
C LEU A 223 10.23 5.03 -14.51
N ASN A 224 9.27 4.96 -13.57
CA ASN A 224 8.07 5.80 -13.64
C ASN A 224 8.45 7.30 -13.57
N GLY A 225 7.76 8.13 -14.35
CA GLY A 225 8.14 9.51 -14.65
C GLY A 225 7.01 10.33 -15.25
N GLU A 226 5.87 10.40 -14.56
CA GLU A 226 5.09 11.60 -14.22
C GLU A 226 3.70 11.19 -13.68
N VAL A 227 3.33 11.78 -12.55
CA VAL A 227 2.01 12.20 -12.04
C VAL A 227 2.10 12.23 -10.51
N GLU A 228 1.44 13.23 -9.91
CA GLU A 228 1.44 13.59 -8.49
C GLU A 228 1.27 12.42 -7.48
N LEU A 229 1.48 12.72 -6.20
CA LEU A 229 1.36 11.77 -5.09
C LEU A 229 -0.07 11.69 -4.55
N PRO A 230 -0.57 10.47 -4.28
CA PRO A 230 -1.67 10.32 -3.31
C PRO A 230 -1.28 9.62 -2.00
N ILE A 231 -1.60 10.37 -0.94
CA ILE A 231 -2.05 10.08 0.43
C ILE A 231 -2.13 8.60 0.90
N ALA A 232 -1.30 8.32 1.91
CA ALA A 232 -1.33 7.36 3.05
C ALA A 232 -2.33 6.18 3.11
N PHE A 233 -1.78 4.99 3.43
CA PHE A 233 -2.48 3.86 4.07
C PHE A 233 -1.71 3.34 5.30
N HIS A 234 -2.45 2.82 6.29
CA HIS A 234 -1.95 2.12 7.49
C HIS A 234 -2.22 0.63 7.38
N THR A 235 -1.29 -0.23 7.84
CA THR A 235 -1.54 -1.54 8.51
C THR A 235 -0.21 -2.15 9.05
N PRO A 236 -0.24 -3.19 9.92
CA PRO A 236 0.64 -3.30 11.08
C PRO A 236 2.02 -3.92 10.82
N ALA A 237 2.91 -3.67 11.77
CA ALA A 237 4.31 -4.05 11.77
C ALA A 237 4.58 -5.54 11.51
N MET A 238 5.48 -5.81 10.57
CA MET A 238 6.20 -7.08 10.42
C MET A 238 7.11 -7.28 11.65
N GLN A 239 7.05 -8.47 12.23
CA GLN A 239 7.94 -8.89 13.30
C GLN A 239 9.35 -9.14 12.75
N ASN A 240 10.34 -8.62 13.47
CA ASN A 240 11.77 -8.74 13.17
C ASN A 240 12.25 -10.20 13.11
N GLU A 241 12.90 -10.60 12.02
CA GLU A 241 13.93 -11.66 12.07
C GLU A 241 15.30 -10.99 12.29
N LYS A 242 15.95 -11.28 13.42
CA LYS A 242 17.29 -10.75 13.72
C LYS A 242 18.33 -11.50 12.88
N GLY A 243 19.00 -10.81 11.96
CA GLY A 243 20.16 -11.35 11.22
C GLY A 243 21.30 -11.82 12.13
N VAL A 244 22.17 -12.68 11.61
CA VAL A 244 23.32 -13.27 12.32
C VAL A 244 24.64 -12.59 11.94
N ARG A 245 25.59 -12.54 12.88
CA ARG A 245 26.92 -11.94 12.67
C ARG A 245 27.99 -12.62 13.53
N GLY A 246 29.23 -12.64 13.04
CA GLY A 246 30.37 -13.22 13.73
C GLY A 246 30.35 -14.75 13.72
N VAL A 247 30.82 -15.39 14.79
CA VAL A 247 30.84 -16.85 14.86
C VAL A 247 29.47 -17.35 15.33
N VAL A 248 28.78 -18.11 14.48
CA VAL A 248 27.46 -18.69 14.70
C VAL A 248 27.60 -20.20 14.83
N THR A 249 26.96 -20.81 15.84
CA THR A 249 26.97 -22.26 15.99
C THR A 249 25.74 -22.88 15.34
N LEU A 250 25.96 -23.70 14.33
CA LEU A 250 24.97 -24.52 13.66
C LEU A 250 24.89 -25.88 14.33
N ARG A 251 23.68 -26.41 14.54
CA ARG A 251 23.45 -27.76 15.04
C ARG A 251 22.08 -28.27 14.59
N PRO A 252 21.90 -29.58 14.38
CA PRO A 252 20.57 -30.17 14.20
C PRO A 252 19.76 -30.06 15.50
N GLU A 253 18.47 -29.77 15.38
CA GLU A 253 17.56 -29.60 16.52
C GLU A 253 17.08 -30.95 17.10
N VAL A 254 16.90 -31.95 16.22
CA VAL A 254 16.57 -33.33 16.56
C VAL A 254 17.46 -34.24 15.71
N VAL A 255 18.02 -35.30 16.31
CA VAL A 255 18.90 -36.24 15.62
C VAL A 255 18.39 -37.66 15.83
N ALA A 256 18.20 -38.40 14.73
CA ALA A 256 17.78 -39.79 14.79
C ALA A 256 18.92 -40.69 15.33
N PRO A 257 18.61 -41.84 15.97
CA PRO A 257 19.62 -42.69 16.66
C PRO A 257 20.69 -43.28 15.74
N ASN A 258 20.42 -43.34 14.43
CA ASN A 258 21.26 -43.97 13.40
C ASN A 258 22.15 -42.98 12.63
N VAL A 259 22.19 -41.71 13.01
CA VAL A 259 23.09 -40.71 12.40
C VAL A 259 24.52 -40.93 12.90
N ALA A 260 25.46 -41.08 11.96
CA ALA A 260 26.89 -41.22 12.23
C ALA A 260 27.69 -39.94 11.99
N TYR A 261 27.28 -39.08 11.05
CA TYR A 261 27.90 -37.76 10.86
C TYR A 261 26.96 -36.77 10.16
N VAL A 262 27.24 -35.47 10.33
CA VAL A 262 26.46 -34.35 9.77
C VAL A 262 27.34 -33.46 8.90
N GLY A 263 26.93 -33.28 7.65
CA GLY A 263 27.56 -32.36 6.69
C GLY A 263 26.92 -30.98 6.73
N TYR A 264 27.74 -29.94 6.71
CA TYR A 264 27.35 -28.53 6.69
C TYR A 264 27.75 -27.90 5.37
N ASP A 265 26.85 -27.13 4.78
CA ASP A 265 27.00 -26.47 3.49
C ASP A 265 26.45 -25.04 3.55
N ILE A 266 27.16 -24.10 2.90
CA ILE A 266 26.71 -22.72 2.72
C ILE A 266 26.68 -22.41 1.22
N ASP A 267 25.51 -22.04 0.71
CA ASP A 267 25.26 -21.73 -0.70
C ASP A 267 25.71 -22.82 -1.69
N GLY A 268 25.66 -24.09 -1.29
CA GLY A 268 26.12 -25.22 -2.11
C GLY A 268 27.63 -25.48 -2.04
N LYS A 269 28.37 -24.81 -1.12
CA LYS A 269 29.76 -25.11 -0.82
C LYS A 269 29.88 -25.88 0.51
N PRO A 270 30.42 -27.11 0.50
CA PRO A 270 30.66 -27.87 1.73
C PRO A 270 31.64 -27.14 2.65
N LEU A 271 31.26 -26.97 3.92
CA LEU A 271 32.08 -26.31 4.94
C LEU A 271 32.65 -27.27 5.97
N ALA A 272 31.87 -28.26 6.44
CA ALA A 272 32.32 -29.16 7.49
C ALA A 272 31.58 -30.50 7.48
N LEU A 273 32.21 -31.50 8.10
CA LEU A 273 31.63 -32.80 8.40
C LEU A 273 31.89 -33.09 9.89
N VAL A 274 30.86 -33.31 10.69
CA VAL A 274 30.96 -33.50 12.15
C VAL A 274 30.49 -34.90 12.51
N GLY A 275 31.36 -35.69 13.14
CA GLY A 275 31.12 -37.11 13.45
C GLY A 275 30.65 -37.43 14.86
N ASP A 276 30.65 -36.45 15.78
CA ASP A 276 30.34 -36.68 17.19
C ASP A 276 29.17 -35.81 17.68
N PRO A 277 28.21 -36.37 18.46
CA PRO A 277 27.15 -35.59 19.12
C PRO A 277 27.74 -34.51 20.05
N PRO A 278 27.17 -33.28 20.11
CA PRO A 278 25.87 -32.86 19.58
C PRO A 278 25.88 -32.43 18.10
N TYR A 279 26.90 -32.83 17.34
CA TYR A 279 27.06 -32.52 15.91
C TYR A 279 27.16 -31.02 15.60
N SER A 280 27.58 -30.19 16.56
CA SER A 280 27.66 -28.74 16.38
C SER A 280 28.83 -28.30 15.50
N PHE A 281 28.61 -27.30 14.64
CA PHE A 281 29.64 -26.65 13.83
C PHE A 281 29.62 -25.12 14.04
N SER A 282 30.79 -24.53 14.33
CA SER A 282 30.93 -23.07 14.42
C SER A 282 31.30 -22.48 13.06
N TRP A 283 30.33 -21.79 12.45
CA TRP A 283 30.51 -21.06 11.20
C TRP A 283 30.90 -19.60 11.50
N ASP A 284 32.04 -19.16 10.99
CA ASP A 284 32.39 -17.74 10.99
C ASP A 284 31.72 -17.03 9.82
N THR A 285 30.67 -16.25 10.08
CA THR A 285 29.88 -15.61 9.02
C THR A 285 30.71 -14.61 8.22
N ARG A 286 31.82 -14.09 8.75
CA ARG A 286 32.73 -13.15 8.05
C ARG A 286 33.41 -13.74 6.81
N THR A 287 33.26 -15.05 6.61
CA THR A 287 33.76 -15.77 5.43
C THR A 287 32.86 -15.67 4.21
N VAL A 288 31.65 -15.09 4.35
CA VAL A 288 30.70 -14.86 3.26
C VAL A 288 30.28 -13.39 3.20
N PRO A 289 29.80 -12.89 2.04
CA PRO A 289 29.22 -11.56 1.91
C PRO A 289 28.06 -11.29 2.88
N ASN A 290 27.60 -10.04 2.95
CA ASN A 290 26.34 -9.73 3.63
C ASN A 290 25.15 -10.07 2.73
N GLY A 291 24.01 -10.38 3.36
CA GLY A 291 22.78 -10.74 2.67
C GLY A 291 22.27 -12.12 3.09
N LEU A 292 21.32 -12.65 2.33
CA LEU A 292 20.71 -13.96 2.62
C LEU A 292 21.60 -15.09 2.11
N HIS A 293 21.94 -16.02 3.00
CA HIS A 293 22.73 -17.22 2.70
C HIS A 293 21.92 -18.48 2.99
N ARG A 294 22.06 -19.50 2.14
CA ARG A 294 21.44 -20.80 2.35
C ARG A 294 22.38 -21.66 3.18
N VAL A 295 21.91 -22.06 4.36
CA VAL A 295 22.59 -22.99 5.25
C VAL A 295 21.92 -24.36 5.13
N ALA A 296 22.66 -25.37 4.68
CA ALA A 296 22.16 -26.73 4.53
C ALA A 296 22.90 -27.69 5.48
N LEU A 297 22.14 -28.58 6.10
CA LEU A 297 22.61 -29.68 6.95
C LEU A 297 22.18 -30.99 6.31
N SER A 298 23.11 -31.92 6.14
CA SER A 298 22.85 -33.26 5.60
C SER A 298 23.26 -34.33 6.63
N LEU A 299 22.34 -35.22 7.00
CA LEU A 299 22.56 -36.29 7.98
C LEU A 299 22.93 -37.59 7.26
N TYR A 300 23.94 -38.30 7.74
CA TYR A 300 24.39 -39.56 7.13
C TYR A 300 24.46 -40.70 8.14
N ASP A 301 24.27 -41.93 7.68
CA ASP A 301 24.54 -43.15 8.45
C ASP A 301 26.01 -43.56 8.39
N ALA A 302 26.38 -44.63 9.12
CA ALA A 302 27.75 -45.14 9.18
C ALA A 302 28.26 -45.70 7.83
N ASN A 303 27.38 -45.95 6.87
CA ASN A 303 27.70 -46.43 5.52
C ASN A 303 27.72 -45.30 4.48
N SER A 304 27.69 -44.04 4.94
CA SER A 304 27.64 -42.84 4.11
C SER A 304 26.37 -42.65 3.28
N ASN A 305 25.27 -43.32 3.64
CA ASN A 305 23.98 -43.05 3.02
C ASN A 305 23.37 -41.78 3.61
N LEU A 306 22.84 -40.92 2.74
CA LEU A 306 22.08 -39.73 3.15
C LEU A 306 20.77 -40.18 3.81
N LEU A 307 20.58 -39.82 5.07
CA LEU A 307 19.37 -40.09 5.84
C LEU A 307 18.34 -38.97 5.69
N ASP A 308 18.78 -37.72 5.77
CA ASP A 308 17.92 -36.54 5.69
C ASP A 308 18.71 -35.27 5.34
N ARG A 309 18.04 -34.22 4.87
CA ARG A 309 18.62 -32.91 4.57
C ARG A 309 17.67 -31.79 4.94
N GLY A 310 18.14 -30.87 5.79
CA GLY A 310 17.43 -29.65 6.18
C GLY A 310 18.13 -28.40 5.65
N GLU A 311 17.36 -27.39 5.27
CA GLU A 311 17.89 -26.12 4.78
C GLU A 311 17.20 -24.94 5.46
N ARG A 312 17.96 -23.86 5.69
CA ARG A 312 17.43 -22.61 6.22
C ARG A 312 18.11 -21.43 5.55
N ILE A 313 17.32 -20.39 5.29
CA ILE A 313 17.86 -19.09 4.88
C ILE A 313 18.28 -18.31 6.12
N VAL A 314 19.49 -17.78 6.09
CA VAL A 314 20.09 -17.04 7.19
C VAL A 314 20.58 -15.70 6.66
N HIS A 315 20.11 -14.60 7.23
CA HIS A 315 20.58 -13.26 6.89
C HIS A 315 21.90 -12.96 7.60
N VAL A 316 23.00 -12.90 6.85
CA VAL A 316 24.34 -12.53 7.34
C VAL A 316 24.54 -11.02 7.24
N ILE A 317 24.98 -10.42 8.35
CA ILE A 317 25.21 -8.97 8.49
C ILE A 317 26.59 -8.70 9.15
N ASN A 318 27.67 -9.09 8.48
CA ASN A 318 29.05 -8.75 8.88
C ASN A 318 29.36 -7.29 8.54
N GLY A 319 29.66 -6.46 9.54
CA GLY A 319 29.97 -5.04 9.32
C GLY A 319 31.03 -4.80 8.23
N PHE A 320 30.82 -3.75 7.42
CA PHE A 320 31.81 -3.27 6.44
C PHE A 320 32.85 -2.39 7.14
N SER A 321 34.14 -2.64 6.88
CA SER A 321 35.19 -1.70 7.27
C SER A 321 35.40 -0.65 6.17
N CYS A 322 34.83 0.54 6.36
CA CYS A 322 35.63 1.73 6.62
C CYS A 322 34.69 2.86 7.07
N HIS A 323 34.85 3.23 8.35
CA HIS A 323 34.07 4.22 9.09
C HIS A 323 32.63 3.76 9.38
N THR A 324 32.10 4.18 10.53
CA THR A 324 30.72 3.99 11.01
C THR A 324 30.48 2.91 12.09
N GLY A 325 29.64 3.23 13.08
CA GLY A 325 29.30 2.38 14.24
C GLY A 325 28.09 1.46 14.01
N PRO A 326 27.63 0.70 15.03
CA PRO A 326 26.55 -0.32 14.92
C PRO A 326 25.16 0.18 14.50
N ALA A 327 25.02 1.47 14.25
CA ALA A 327 23.77 2.19 14.08
C ALA A 327 23.62 2.64 12.60
N GLN A 328 24.69 3.17 12.00
CA GLN A 328 24.83 3.41 10.55
C GLN A 328 24.69 2.12 9.71
N GLU A 329 25.17 0.98 10.20
CA GLU A 329 24.95 -0.32 9.56
C GLU A 329 23.46 -0.71 9.51
N ARG A 330 22.69 -0.37 10.55
CA ARG A 330 21.24 -0.64 10.60
C ARG A 330 20.47 0.25 9.64
N LEU A 331 20.88 1.51 9.51
CA LEU A 331 20.30 2.45 8.55
C LEU A 331 20.49 1.96 7.11
N ARG A 332 21.72 1.55 6.75
CA ARG A 332 22.02 1.03 5.41
C ARG A 332 21.30 -0.29 5.11
N ALA A 333 21.20 -1.21 6.07
CA ALA A 333 20.43 -2.43 5.90
C ALA A 333 18.91 -2.17 5.71
N ALA A 334 18.34 -1.22 6.48
CA ALA A 334 16.94 -0.82 6.31
C ALA A 334 16.68 -0.11 4.97
N PHE A 335 17.70 0.60 4.45
CA PHE A 335 17.63 1.30 3.18
C PHE A 335 17.48 0.34 1.99
N TRP A 336 18.28 -0.74 1.91
CA TRP A 336 18.22 -1.68 0.78
C TRP A 336 16.86 -2.36 0.62
N GLY A 337 16.25 -2.78 1.73
CA GLY A 337 14.89 -3.33 1.72
C GLY A 337 13.79 -2.33 1.34
N THR A 338 14.10 -1.03 1.35
CA THR A 338 13.16 0.05 0.99
C THR A 338 13.36 0.54 -0.45
N PHE A 339 14.60 0.54 -0.95
CA PHE A 339 14.99 1.20 -2.20
C PHE A 339 15.26 0.22 -3.36
N GLY A 340 15.01 -1.07 -3.17
CA GLY A 340 15.05 -2.06 -4.24
C GLY A 340 14.03 -1.79 -5.35
N LEU A 341 14.39 -2.04 -6.61
CA LEU A 341 13.47 -1.94 -7.74
C LEU A 341 12.28 -2.90 -7.58
N GLN A 342 11.06 -2.41 -7.79
CA GLN A 342 9.84 -3.20 -7.71
C GLN A 342 8.97 -3.05 -8.97
N PRO A 343 8.18 -4.06 -9.37
CA PRO A 343 7.25 -3.92 -10.49
C PRO A 343 6.17 -2.86 -10.21
N ASP A 344 5.91 -1.98 -11.18
CA ASP A 344 4.78 -1.05 -11.09
C ASP A 344 3.46 -1.79 -11.36
N ALA A 345 2.59 -1.86 -10.36
CA ALA A 345 1.30 -2.52 -10.48
C ALA A 345 0.39 -1.86 -11.53
N SER A 346 0.45 -0.52 -11.65
CA SER A 346 -0.31 0.21 -12.67
C SER A 346 0.17 -0.14 -14.07
N ALA A 347 1.49 -0.18 -14.27
CA ALA A 347 2.05 -0.50 -15.57
C ALA A 347 1.80 -1.98 -15.94
N CYS A 348 1.84 -2.89 -14.97
CA CYS A 348 1.47 -4.30 -15.17
C CYS A 348 0.00 -4.44 -15.59
N ALA A 349 -0.90 -3.75 -14.89
CA ALA A 349 -2.32 -3.73 -15.22
C ALA A 349 -2.57 -3.08 -16.59
N GLU A 350 -1.90 -1.99 -16.92
CA GLU A 350 -2.02 -1.36 -18.24
C GLU A 350 -1.56 -2.30 -19.37
N ALA A 351 -0.43 -2.99 -19.19
CA ALA A 351 0.08 -3.98 -20.14
C ALA A 351 -0.91 -5.14 -20.33
N LEU A 352 -1.48 -5.67 -19.24
CA LEU A 352 -2.54 -6.67 -19.28
C LEU A 352 -3.78 -6.17 -20.02
N GLY A 353 -4.17 -4.90 -19.82
CA GLY A 353 -5.27 -4.28 -20.54
C GLY A 353 -5.01 -4.18 -22.04
N MET A 354 -3.80 -3.81 -22.45
CA MET A 354 -3.39 -3.75 -23.86
C MET A 354 -3.34 -5.15 -24.50
N LEU A 355 -2.84 -6.15 -23.77
CA LEU A 355 -2.83 -7.55 -24.22
C LEU A 355 -4.25 -8.07 -24.44
N ALA A 356 -5.12 -7.92 -23.44
CA ALA A 356 -6.53 -8.30 -23.52
C ALA A 356 -7.25 -7.55 -24.66
N GLN A 357 -6.96 -6.26 -24.85
CA GLN A 357 -7.48 -5.49 -25.99
C GLN A 357 -7.06 -6.10 -27.32
N SER A 358 -5.77 -6.45 -27.47
CA SER A 358 -5.25 -7.07 -28.70
C SER A 358 -5.86 -8.46 -28.97
N ALA A 359 -6.22 -9.18 -27.91
CA ALA A 359 -6.90 -10.47 -27.98
C ALA A 359 -8.43 -10.36 -28.20
N GLY A 360 -8.99 -9.15 -28.23
CA GLY A 360 -10.44 -8.92 -28.36
C GLY A 360 -11.23 -9.16 -27.07
N GLU A 361 -10.56 -9.33 -25.94
CA GLU A 361 -11.14 -9.63 -24.62
C GLU A 361 -11.65 -8.34 -23.94
N ARG A 362 -12.72 -7.75 -24.49
CA ARG A 362 -13.19 -6.39 -24.12
C ARG A 362 -13.43 -6.19 -22.61
N ALA A 363 -14.06 -7.16 -21.95
CA ALA A 363 -14.36 -7.07 -20.51
C ALA A 363 -13.09 -7.13 -19.66
N GLU A 364 -12.15 -7.98 -20.05
CA GLU A 364 -10.88 -8.13 -19.35
C GLU A 364 -9.96 -6.92 -19.57
N ALA A 365 -9.91 -6.40 -20.79
CA ALA A 365 -9.17 -5.17 -21.10
C ALA A 365 -9.66 -4.00 -20.24
N ARG A 366 -10.99 -3.84 -20.12
CA ARG A 366 -11.59 -2.82 -19.27
C ARG A 366 -11.19 -3.00 -17.82
N LEU A 367 -11.36 -4.20 -17.26
CA LEU A 367 -10.99 -4.50 -15.88
C LEU A 367 -9.53 -4.10 -15.60
N TRP A 368 -8.61 -4.50 -16.46
CA TRP A 368 -7.19 -4.21 -16.26
C TRP A 368 -6.85 -2.72 -16.41
N PHE A 369 -7.51 -1.98 -17.31
CA PHE A 369 -7.36 -0.52 -17.34
C PHE A 369 -7.97 0.17 -16.11
N THR A 370 -9.06 -0.37 -15.57
CA THR A 370 -9.65 0.11 -14.30
C THR A 370 -8.68 -0.12 -13.14
N TRP A 371 -8.02 -1.27 -13.09
CA TRP A 371 -6.95 -1.57 -12.14
C TRP A 371 -5.74 -0.64 -12.31
N ALA A 372 -5.32 -0.35 -13.54
CA ALA A 372 -4.25 0.61 -13.79
C ALA A 372 -4.62 2.01 -13.25
N ALA A 373 -5.88 2.43 -13.45
CA ALA A 373 -6.39 3.72 -12.97
C ALA A 373 -6.55 3.78 -11.45
N ALA A 374 -6.84 2.65 -10.79
CA ALA A 374 -6.93 2.56 -9.34
C ALA A 374 -5.62 2.98 -8.67
N THR A 375 -4.50 2.60 -9.28
CA THR A 375 -3.15 2.87 -8.75
C THR A 375 -2.58 4.18 -9.28
N GLN A 376 -2.68 4.45 -10.58
CA GLN A 376 -2.21 5.69 -11.21
C GLN A 376 -3.26 6.26 -12.17
N PRO A 377 -4.19 7.11 -11.69
CA PRO A 377 -5.25 7.67 -12.52
C PRO A 377 -4.71 8.77 -13.44
N SER A 378 -4.12 8.38 -14.57
CA SER A 378 -3.55 9.28 -15.59
C SER A 378 -4.56 9.60 -16.70
N ALA A 379 -4.32 10.70 -17.42
CA ALA A 379 -5.11 11.05 -18.60
C ALA A 379 -5.02 9.96 -19.70
N GLY A 380 -3.86 9.32 -19.83
CA GLY A 380 -3.64 8.23 -20.79
C GLY A 380 -4.47 6.99 -20.49
N ILE A 381 -4.53 6.57 -19.21
CA ILE A 381 -5.36 5.43 -18.81
C ILE A 381 -6.86 5.77 -18.93
N ARG A 382 -7.27 6.99 -18.55
CA ARG A 382 -8.64 7.47 -18.75
C ARG A 382 -9.06 7.41 -20.21
N ALA A 383 -8.20 7.85 -21.14
CA ALA A 383 -8.48 7.78 -22.57
C ALA A 383 -8.65 6.34 -23.06
N LYS A 384 -7.88 5.39 -22.53
CA LYS A 384 -8.07 3.96 -22.81
C LYS A 384 -9.43 3.47 -22.31
N LEU A 385 -9.79 3.79 -21.07
CA LEU A 385 -11.09 3.42 -20.49
C LEU A 385 -12.29 4.02 -21.24
N ALA A 386 -12.15 5.22 -21.82
CA ALA A 386 -13.18 5.86 -22.63
C ALA A 386 -13.62 5.01 -23.85
N ALA A 387 -12.77 4.11 -24.34
CA ALA A 387 -13.13 3.20 -25.43
C ALA A 387 -14.02 2.03 -24.96
N TYR A 388 -14.10 1.79 -23.66
CA TYR A 388 -14.81 0.67 -23.03
C TYR A 388 -16.07 1.10 -22.30
N GLU A 389 -16.02 2.29 -21.72
CA GLU A 389 -17.10 2.92 -20.98
C GLU A 389 -17.51 4.19 -21.70
N ALA A 390 -18.82 4.42 -21.86
CA ALA A 390 -19.28 5.77 -22.14
C ALA A 390 -19.00 6.59 -20.86
N LEU A 391 -17.80 7.18 -20.76
CA LEU A 391 -17.39 8.06 -19.64
C LEU A 391 -18.18 9.38 -19.59
N ASP A 392 -19.38 9.41 -20.16
CA ASP A 392 -20.23 10.58 -20.26
C ASP A 392 -21.52 10.35 -19.46
N PRO A 393 -21.52 10.60 -18.14
CA PRO A 393 -22.73 11.00 -17.50
C PRO A 393 -23.00 12.45 -17.90
N LYS A 394 -23.78 12.66 -18.98
CA LYS A 394 -24.58 13.89 -19.16
C LYS A 394 -25.65 14.05 -18.07
N VAL A 395 -25.52 13.33 -16.96
CA VAL A 395 -26.46 13.30 -15.85
C VAL A 395 -25.82 14.09 -14.72
N PRO A 396 -26.24 15.35 -14.52
CA PRO A 396 -25.90 16.11 -13.31
C PRO A 396 -26.26 15.33 -12.04
N ILE A 397 -25.68 15.74 -10.91
CA ILE A 397 -25.96 15.18 -9.58
C ILE A 397 -27.43 14.82 -9.39
N CYS A 398 -27.71 13.62 -8.88
CA CYS A 398 -29.06 13.10 -8.71
C CYS A 398 -29.46 13.14 -7.23
N TRP A 399 -30.36 14.05 -6.86
CA TRP A 399 -30.96 14.09 -5.53
C TRP A 399 -32.25 13.26 -5.46
N ALA A 400 -33.02 13.30 -6.54
CA ALA A 400 -34.29 12.61 -6.72
C ALA A 400 -34.57 12.37 -8.21
N VAL A 401 -35.66 11.68 -8.52
CA VAL A 401 -36.18 11.60 -9.89
C VAL A 401 -37.56 12.23 -9.98
N GLN A 402 -37.73 13.24 -10.83
CA GLN A 402 -39.03 13.84 -11.08
C GLN A 402 -39.92 12.87 -11.89
N THR A 403 -40.91 12.28 -11.23
CA THR A 403 -41.89 11.38 -11.84
C THR A 403 -43.22 11.43 -11.09
N SER A 404 -44.33 11.15 -11.78
CA SER A 404 -45.65 10.97 -11.17
C SER A 404 -45.91 9.52 -10.73
N GLN A 405 -45.07 8.58 -11.19
CA GLN A 405 -45.19 7.18 -10.81
C GLN A 405 -44.77 6.99 -9.35
N LYS A 406 -45.55 6.23 -8.58
CA LYS A 406 -45.22 5.89 -7.19
C LYS A 406 -44.08 4.86 -7.14
N VAL A 407 -42.88 5.27 -7.53
CA VAL A 407 -41.66 4.48 -7.51
C VAL A 407 -40.62 5.15 -6.62
N ILE A 408 -39.84 4.36 -5.89
CA ILE A 408 -38.75 4.86 -5.04
C ILE A 408 -37.55 3.91 -5.09
N ALA A 409 -36.37 4.44 -4.76
CA ALA A 409 -35.16 3.65 -4.57
C ALA A 409 -34.77 3.60 -3.08
N LEU A 410 -34.66 2.38 -2.54
CA LEU A 410 -33.95 2.16 -1.28
C LEU A 410 -32.46 2.03 -1.59
N THR A 411 -31.64 2.76 -0.85
CA THR A 411 -30.19 2.75 -0.99
C THR A 411 -29.52 2.44 0.34
N PHE A 412 -28.44 1.65 0.31
CA PHE A 412 -27.73 1.20 1.51
C PHE A 412 -26.24 1.49 1.40
N ASP A 413 -25.72 2.32 2.31
CA ASP A 413 -24.31 2.72 2.34
C ASP A 413 -23.47 1.78 3.24
N ASP A 414 -22.14 1.94 3.21
CA ASP A 414 -21.13 1.28 4.07
C ASP A 414 -20.89 -0.23 3.94
N GLY A 415 -21.64 -0.92 3.10
CA GLY A 415 -21.50 -2.38 2.92
C GLY A 415 -20.31 -2.77 2.04
N PRO A 416 -20.05 -4.08 1.85
CA PRO A 416 -20.63 -5.20 2.60
C PRO A 416 -20.01 -5.38 4.01
N LYS A 417 -20.79 -5.89 4.97
CA LYS A 417 -20.35 -6.23 6.32
C LYS A 417 -20.92 -7.60 6.72
N PRO A 418 -20.07 -8.60 7.05
CA PRO A 418 -20.55 -9.92 7.44
C PRO A 418 -21.55 -9.89 8.61
N GLY A 419 -22.52 -10.79 8.56
CA GLY A 419 -23.64 -10.88 9.50
C GLY A 419 -24.79 -9.93 9.17
N VAL A 420 -24.51 -8.65 8.91
CA VAL A 420 -25.55 -7.64 8.64
C VAL A 420 -25.99 -7.67 7.17
N THR A 421 -25.04 -7.74 6.22
CA THR A 421 -25.36 -7.73 4.80
C THR A 421 -26.17 -8.95 4.39
N GLU A 422 -25.87 -10.13 4.92
CA GLU A 422 -26.61 -11.37 4.66
C GLU A 422 -28.05 -11.23 5.15
N ALA A 423 -28.24 -10.76 6.39
CA ALA A 423 -29.57 -10.55 6.95
C ALA A 423 -30.38 -9.49 6.20
N LEU A 424 -29.73 -8.41 5.76
CA LEU A 424 -30.30 -7.37 4.91
C LEU A 424 -30.74 -7.95 3.56
N LEU A 425 -29.85 -8.67 2.88
CA LEU A 425 -30.10 -9.27 1.57
C LEU A 425 -31.26 -10.27 1.62
N ASP A 426 -31.28 -11.14 2.62
CA ASP A 426 -32.34 -12.12 2.82
C ASP A 426 -33.69 -11.45 3.11
N THR A 427 -33.67 -10.35 3.86
CA THR A 427 -34.89 -9.57 4.14
C THR A 427 -35.44 -8.93 2.87
N LEU A 428 -34.59 -8.30 2.06
CA LEU A 428 -35.00 -7.71 0.78
C LEU A 428 -35.54 -8.76 -0.19
N LYS A 429 -34.90 -9.93 -0.26
CA LYS A 429 -35.38 -11.08 -1.07
C LYS A 429 -36.78 -11.53 -0.64
N ARG A 430 -37.00 -11.76 0.67
CA ARG A 430 -38.32 -12.15 1.19
C ARG A 430 -39.41 -11.11 0.91
N LEU A 431 -39.03 -9.84 0.88
CA LEU A 431 -39.94 -8.73 0.59
C LEU A 431 -40.16 -8.50 -0.92
N GLY A 432 -39.43 -9.19 -1.79
CA GLY A 432 -39.49 -9.00 -3.24
C GLY A 432 -38.99 -7.62 -3.70
N VAL A 433 -38.07 -7.02 -2.95
CA VAL A 433 -37.58 -5.65 -3.19
C VAL A 433 -36.20 -5.68 -3.86
N LYS A 434 -36.01 -4.82 -4.86
CA LYS A 434 -34.69 -4.47 -5.39
C LYS A 434 -34.19 -3.18 -4.75
N ALA A 435 -32.89 -3.10 -4.53
CA ALA A 435 -32.23 -1.96 -3.90
C ALA A 435 -30.85 -1.71 -4.52
N THR A 436 -30.27 -0.56 -4.17
CA THR A 436 -28.91 -0.18 -4.58
C THR A 436 -27.99 -0.14 -3.36
N PHE A 437 -26.82 -0.74 -3.45
CA PHE A 437 -25.84 -0.81 -2.37
C PHE A 437 -24.63 0.04 -2.74
N PHE A 438 -24.40 1.14 -2.03
CA PHE A 438 -23.19 1.93 -2.11
C PHE A 438 -22.12 1.24 -1.27
N VAL A 439 -21.20 0.54 -1.93
CA VAL A 439 -20.21 -0.31 -1.27
C VAL A 439 -18.87 0.40 -1.11
N ILE A 440 -18.23 0.16 0.03
CA ILE A 440 -16.86 0.60 0.31
C ILE A 440 -15.92 -0.39 -0.35
N GLY A 441 -15.02 0.09 -1.22
CA GLY A 441 -14.14 -0.78 -2.00
C GLY A 441 -13.25 -1.70 -1.15
N GLN A 442 -12.74 -1.22 -0.01
CA GLN A 442 -11.96 -2.04 0.93
C GLN A 442 -12.78 -3.21 1.49
N HIS A 443 -14.07 -3.01 1.78
CA HIS A 443 -14.95 -4.09 2.20
C HIS A 443 -15.24 -5.09 1.08
N VAL A 444 -15.34 -4.63 -0.17
CA VAL A 444 -15.49 -5.52 -1.34
C VAL A 444 -14.27 -6.43 -1.48
N MET A 445 -13.06 -5.88 -1.32
CA MET A 445 -11.81 -6.65 -1.36
C MET A 445 -11.71 -7.66 -0.20
N GLN A 446 -12.19 -7.29 0.99
CA GLN A 446 -12.22 -8.19 2.16
C GLN A 446 -13.29 -9.27 2.03
N TYR A 447 -14.44 -8.96 1.44
CA TYR A 447 -15.61 -9.84 1.36
C TYR A 447 -16.16 -9.99 -0.08
N PRO A 448 -15.35 -10.51 -1.02
CA PRO A 448 -15.74 -10.57 -2.43
C PRO A 448 -16.88 -11.56 -2.68
N ASP A 449 -16.94 -12.68 -1.95
CA ASP A 449 -18.05 -13.64 -2.05
C ASP A 449 -19.37 -13.06 -1.59
N LEU A 450 -19.35 -12.25 -0.54
CA LEU A 450 -20.55 -11.57 -0.04
C LEU A 450 -21.02 -10.53 -1.06
N THR A 451 -20.10 -9.78 -1.66
CA THR A 451 -20.40 -8.84 -2.76
C THR A 451 -21.01 -9.57 -3.96
N ARG A 452 -20.48 -10.74 -4.34
CA ARG A 452 -21.08 -11.60 -5.38
C ARG A 452 -22.51 -12.03 -5.04
N GLN A 453 -22.81 -12.31 -3.78
CA GLN A 453 -24.17 -12.67 -3.37
C GLN A 453 -25.16 -11.51 -3.54
N ILE A 454 -24.74 -10.28 -3.22
CA ILE A 454 -25.53 -9.06 -3.47
C ILE A 454 -25.84 -8.94 -4.97
N ALA A 455 -24.82 -9.04 -5.81
CA ALA A 455 -24.96 -8.97 -7.27
C ALA A 455 -25.87 -10.08 -7.84
N LYS A 456 -25.67 -11.35 -7.43
CA LYS A 456 -26.47 -12.50 -7.88
C LYS A 456 -27.93 -12.40 -7.44
N ALA A 457 -28.23 -11.70 -6.34
CA ALA A 457 -29.60 -11.41 -5.93
C ALA A 457 -30.28 -10.35 -6.80
N GLY A 458 -29.58 -9.78 -7.79
CA GLY A 458 -30.06 -8.73 -8.68
C GLY A 458 -30.21 -7.38 -8.01
N MET A 459 -29.41 -7.11 -6.97
CA MET A 459 -29.25 -5.77 -6.41
C MET A 459 -28.24 -4.99 -7.25
N GLU A 460 -28.40 -3.66 -7.30
CA GLU A 460 -27.45 -2.77 -7.97
C GLU A 460 -26.29 -2.45 -7.02
N LEU A 461 -25.05 -2.47 -7.50
CA LEU A 461 -23.86 -2.02 -6.77
C LEU A 461 -23.45 -0.63 -7.24
N ALA A 462 -23.16 0.25 -6.28
CA ALA A 462 -22.74 1.63 -6.48
C ALA A 462 -21.47 1.93 -5.66
N ASN A 463 -20.75 2.99 -6.01
CA ASN A 463 -19.44 3.35 -5.46
C ASN A 463 -19.57 4.24 -4.22
N HIS A 464 -18.96 3.84 -3.11
CA HIS A 464 -18.91 4.63 -1.86
C HIS A 464 -17.49 4.98 -1.43
N SER A 465 -16.59 5.20 -2.39
CA SER A 465 -15.14 5.32 -2.20
C SER A 465 -14.46 4.06 -1.64
N PHE A 466 -13.13 4.05 -1.62
CA PHE A 466 -12.37 2.85 -1.27
C PHE A 466 -12.23 2.66 0.24
N THR A 467 -11.91 3.73 0.97
CA THR A 467 -11.69 3.70 2.43
C THR A 467 -12.55 4.71 3.19
N HIS A 468 -13.64 5.18 2.58
CA HIS A 468 -14.59 6.10 3.20
C HIS A 468 -13.97 7.44 3.73
N PRO A 469 -13.03 8.11 3.03
CA PRO A 469 -12.52 9.40 3.47
C PRO A 469 -13.48 10.55 3.12
N ASN A 470 -13.31 11.70 3.77
CA ASN A 470 -13.94 12.94 3.30
C ASN A 470 -13.27 13.41 2.00
N LEU A 471 -13.93 13.16 0.85
CA LEU A 471 -13.37 13.44 -0.48
C LEU A 471 -13.04 14.92 -0.71
N LYS A 472 -13.72 15.86 -0.05
CA LYS A 472 -13.45 17.31 -0.19
C LYS A 472 -12.03 17.68 0.21
N THR A 473 -11.47 16.96 1.18
CA THR A 473 -10.15 17.22 1.77
C THR A 473 -8.99 16.67 0.92
N LEU A 474 -9.28 15.83 -0.07
CA LEU A 474 -8.28 15.14 -0.87
C LEU A 474 -7.86 15.95 -2.11
N SER A 475 -6.69 15.61 -2.65
CA SER A 475 -6.24 16.10 -3.96
C SER A 475 -7.07 15.45 -5.09
N PRO A 476 -7.12 16.06 -6.29
CA PRO A 476 -7.88 15.49 -7.41
C PRO A 476 -7.51 14.05 -7.76
N GLN A 477 -6.21 13.74 -7.73
CA GLN A 477 -5.72 12.39 -7.99
C GLN A 477 -6.10 11.40 -6.89
N ALA A 478 -6.02 11.81 -5.62
CA ALA A 478 -6.42 10.95 -4.50
C ALA A 478 -7.93 10.65 -4.52
N ILE A 479 -8.76 11.61 -4.95
CA ILE A 479 -10.18 11.35 -5.23
C ILE A 479 -10.29 10.30 -6.32
N ALA A 480 -9.64 10.51 -7.47
CA ALA A 480 -9.72 9.56 -8.60
C ALA A 480 -9.30 8.14 -8.22
N GLN A 481 -8.25 7.97 -7.42
CA GLN A 481 -7.85 6.65 -6.92
C GLN A 481 -8.92 6.01 -6.03
N GLN A 482 -9.50 6.75 -5.09
CA GLN A 482 -10.59 6.24 -4.23
C GLN A 482 -11.77 5.74 -5.06
N LEU A 483 -12.09 6.44 -6.15
CA LEU A 483 -13.16 6.04 -7.07
C LEU A 483 -12.76 4.80 -7.88
N MET A 484 -11.59 4.83 -8.54
CA MET A 484 -11.17 3.78 -9.46
C MET A 484 -10.76 2.48 -8.76
N ALA A 485 -10.20 2.54 -7.55
CA ALA A 485 -9.96 1.36 -6.73
C ALA A 485 -11.27 0.65 -6.36
N THR A 486 -12.33 1.42 -6.08
CA THR A 486 -13.66 0.87 -5.82
C THR A 486 -14.30 0.29 -7.09
N GLN A 487 -14.15 0.96 -8.25
CA GLN A 487 -14.56 0.41 -9.54
C GLN A 487 -13.89 -0.96 -9.80
N ALA A 488 -12.56 -1.00 -9.66
CA ALA A 488 -11.76 -2.20 -9.88
C ALA A 488 -12.17 -3.35 -8.96
N ALA A 489 -12.36 -3.06 -7.66
CA ALA A 489 -12.77 -4.06 -6.67
C ALA A 489 -14.16 -4.64 -6.98
N VAL A 490 -15.15 -3.80 -7.29
CA VAL A 490 -16.51 -4.26 -7.60
C VAL A 490 -16.57 -5.06 -8.89
N GLU A 491 -15.88 -4.58 -9.94
CA GLU A 491 -15.83 -5.26 -11.23
C GLU A 491 -15.10 -6.60 -11.11
N TRP A 492 -13.97 -6.65 -10.42
CA TRP A 492 -13.25 -7.90 -10.17
C TRP A 492 -14.12 -8.90 -9.40
N ALA A 493 -14.81 -8.45 -8.35
CA ALA A 493 -15.61 -9.33 -7.52
C ALA A 493 -16.84 -9.87 -8.27
N THR A 494 -17.50 -9.04 -9.09
CA THR A 494 -18.88 -9.30 -9.55
C THR A 494 -19.11 -9.19 -11.05
N GLY A 495 -18.19 -8.58 -11.79
CA GLY A 495 -18.37 -8.17 -13.18
C GLY A 495 -19.28 -6.94 -13.37
N GLN A 496 -19.88 -6.40 -12.30
CA GLN A 496 -20.69 -5.18 -12.37
C GLN A 496 -19.80 -3.93 -12.40
N VAL A 497 -20.29 -2.89 -13.06
CA VAL A 497 -19.63 -1.59 -13.18
C VAL A 497 -20.49 -0.56 -12.48
N PRO A 498 -20.07 -0.06 -11.30
CA PRO A 498 -20.83 0.98 -10.64
C PRO A 498 -20.93 2.23 -11.54
N ARG A 499 -22.13 2.80 -11.61
CA ARG A 499 -22.41 4.03 -12.37
C ARG A 499 -22.60 5.25 -11.47
N PHE A 500 -22.86 5.00 -10.19
CA PHE A 500 -23.17 6.02 -9.21
C PHE A 500 -22.08 6.09 -8.16
N LEU A 501 -21.76 7.31 -7.76
CA LEU A 501 -20.97 7.63 -6.58
C LEU A 501 -21.89 8.26 -5.55
N ARG A 502 -21.82 7.82 -4.30
CA ARG A 502 -22.25 8.64 -3.16
C ARG A 502 -21.01 8.98 -2.35
N PRO A 503 -20.63 10.26 -2.20
CA PRO A 503 -19.51 10.64 -1.36
C PRO A 503 -19.79 10.25 0.11
N PRO A 504 -18.79 9.70 0.84
CA PRO A 504 -18.88 9.46 2.27
C PRO A 504 -19.43 10.67 3.04
N GLY A 505 -20.41 10.44 3.92
CA GLY A 505 -21.09 11.48 4.69
C GLY A 505 -21.91 12.49 3.86
N GLY A 506 -22.09 12.24 2.56
CA GLY A 506 -22.69 13.20 1.63
C GLY A 506 -21.84 14.44 1.36
N ASP A 507 -20.56 14.39 1.71
CA ASP A 507 -19.63 15.50 1.59
C ASP A 507 -19.19 15.72 0.13
N GLU A 508 -19.92 16.57 -0.59
CA GLU A 508 -19.65 16.91 -2.00
C GLU A 508 -19.23 18.38 -2.20
N ASN A 509 -18.54 18.63 -3.31
CA ASN A 509 -18.34 19.95 -3.89
C ASN A 509 -18.06 19.81 -5.39
N GLU A 510 -18.01 20.93 -6.11
CA GLU A 510 -17.75 20.98 -7.55
C GLU A 510 -16.47 20.21 -7.97
N LYS A 511 -15.43 20.20 -7.12
CA LYS A 511 -14.21 19.42 -7.38
C LYS A 511 -14.50 17.92 -7.40
N VAL A 512 -15.21 17.41 -6.39
CA VAL A 512 -15.59 15.97 -6.31
C VAL A 512 -16.48 15.60 -7.49
N GLU A 513 -17.49 16.43 -7.82
CA GLU A 513 -18.39 16.20 -8.94
C GLU A 513 -17.65 16.12 -10.28
N LYS A 514 -16.80 17.11 -10.59
CA LYS A 514 -16.01 17.13 -11.84
C LYS A 514 -15.12 15.90 -12.00
N ILE A 515 -14.49 15.45 -10.91
CA ILE A 515 -13.61 14.28 -10.94
C ILE A 515 -14.43 13.01 -11.15
N ALA A 516 -15.55 12.84 -10.42
CA ALA A 516 -16.42 11.69 -10.60
C ALA A 516 -16.95 11.60 -12.04
N HIS A 517 -17.41 12.72 -12.61
CA HIS A 517 -17.85 12.79 -14.00
C HIS A 517 -16.73 12.43 -14.98
N ALA A 518 -15.51 12.94 -14.76
CA ALA A 518 -14.36 12.61 -15.60
C ALA A 518 -14.02 11.10 -15.59
N TRP A 519 -14.41 10.37 -14.54
CA TRP A 519 -14.25 8.93 -14.41
C TRP A 519 -15.57 8.16 -14.59
N GLY A 520 -16.57 8.75 -15.24
CA GLY A 520 -17.78 8.05 -15.66
C GLY A 520 -18.82 7.81 -14.57
N LEU A 521 -18.68 8.43 -13.39
CA LEU A 521 -19.58 8.24 -12.23
C LEU A 521 -20.50 9.44 -12.05
N THR A 522 -21.80 9.21 -11.88
CA THR A 522 -22.78 10.24 -11.48
C THR A 522 -22.90 10.31 -9.96
N LEU A 523 -22.86 11.50 -9.38
CA LEU A 523 -23.16 11.66 -7.95
C LEU A 523 -24.65 11.38 -7.69
N CYS A 524 -24.94 10.53 -6.71
CA CYS A 524 -26.30 10.21 -6.29
C CYS A 524 -26.45 10.41 -4.77
N MET A 525 -27.27 11.37 -4.42
CA MET A 525 -27.55 11.79 -3.05
C MET A 525 -28.87 11.15 -2.60
N TRP A 526 -29.62 11.82 -1.73
CA TRP A 526 -30.91 11.34 -1.26
C TRP A 526 -31.86 12.50 -0.99
N THR A 527 -33.16 12.18 -1.00
CA THR A 527 -34.21 13.10 -0.56
C THR A 527 -34.64 12.87 0.87
N ILE A 528 -34.36 11.68 1.42
CA ILE A 528 -34.82 11.23 2.73
C ILE A 528 -33.68 10.47 3.38
N ASP A 529 -33.23 10.97 4.52
CA ASP A 529 -32.39 10.23 5.44
C ASP A 529 -33.30 9.44 6.40
N ALA A 530 -33.05 8.13 6.55
CA ALA A 530 -33.81 7.31 7.49
C ALA A 530 -33.42 7.57 8.95
N TYR A 531 -32.27 8.22 9.18
CA TYR A 531 -31.64 8.38 10.49
C TYR A 531 -31.40 7.04 11.20
N ASP A 532 -31.19 5.96 10.44
CA ASP A 532 -30.99 4.62 10.98
C ASP A 532 -29.61 4.44 11.63
N ALA A 533 -28.69 5.37 11.35
CA ALA A 533 -27.41 5.49 12.03
C ALA A 533 -27.56 6.11 13.43
N GLU A 534 -28.49 7.06 13.64
CA GLU A 534 -28.65 7.80 14.90
C GLU A 534 -29.76 7.23 15.79
N LEU A 535 -30.86 6.76 15.19
CA LEU A 535 -32.04 6.29 15.92
C LEU A 535 -31.79 4.94 16.57
N VAL A 536 -32.23 4.81 17.82
CA VAL A 536 -32.14 3.57 18.60
C VAL A 536 -33.22 2.57 18.18
N GLY A 537 -34.39 3.05 17.72
CA GLY A 537 -35.55 2.23 17.36
C GLY A 537 -35.76 2.04 15.86
N SER A 538 -35.82 0.78 15.40
CA SER A 538 -36.07 0.43 13.99
C SER A 538 -37.44 0.89 13.46
N MET A 539 -38.46 1.01 14.34
CA MET A 539 -39.79 1.46 13.94
C MET A 539 -39.86 2.97 13.68
N GLU A 540 -39.12 3.78 14.44
CA GLU A 540 -39.11 5.25 14.29
C GLU A 540 -38.55 5.65 12.92
N ALA A 541 -37.46 4.99 12.49
CA ALA A 541 -36.88 5.16 11.16
C ALA A 541 -37.89 4.80 10.05
N ALA A 542 -38.58 3.65 10.18
CA ALA A 542 -39.59 3.23 9.22
C ALA A 542 -40.75 4.22 9.11
N GLU A 543 -41.25 4.74 10.23
CA GLU A 543 -42.32 5.73 10.24
C GLU A 543 -41.88 7.08 9.67
N HIS A 544 -40.66 7.53 9.99
CA HIS A 544 -40.09 8.76 9.45
C HIS A 544 -40.08 8.73 7.92
N VAL A 545 -39.48 7.68 7.34
CA VAL A 545 -39.42 7.50 5.88
C VAL A 545 -40.83 7.42 5.29
N ALA A 546 -41.74 6.66 5.92
CA ALA A 546 -43.11 6.51 5.42
C ALA A 546 -43.88 7.83 5.39
N ARG A 547 -43.64 8.77 6.32
CA ARG A 547 -44.25 10.11 6.31
C ARG A 547 -43.66 11.01 5.22
N ALA A 548 -42.34 10.96 5.04
CA ALA A 548 -41.61 11.84 4.13
C ALA A 548 -41.71 11.45 2.65
N VAL A 549 -41.93 10.16 2.34
CA VAL A 549 -41.83 9.63 0.97
C VAL A 549 -42.70 10.35 -0.05
N ARG A 550 -42.14 10.59 -1.24
CA ARG A 550 -42.82 11.11 -2.44
C ARG A 550 -42.42 10.28 -3.67
N PRO A 551 -43.24 10.27 -4.74
CA PRO A 551 -42.84 9.69 -6.03
C PRO A 551 -41.43 10.13 -6.43
N GLY A 552 -40.58 9.17 -6.81
CA GLY A 552 -39.21 9.45 -7.24
C GLY A 552 -38.18 9.65 -6.13
N ALA A 553 -38.55 9.41 -4.87
CA ALA A 553 -37.65 9.57 -3.73
C ALA A 553 -36.50 8.54 -3.76
N ILE A 554 -35.34 9.02 -3.33
CA ILE A 554 -34.16 8.21 -3.01
C ILE A 554 -34.00 8.24 -1.50
N VAL A 555 -34.01 7.06 -0.87
CA VAL A 555 -33.96 6.87 0.58
C VAL A 555 -32.57 6.37 0.97
N LEU A 556 -31.87 7.14 1.80
CA LEU A 556 -30.61 6.75 2.44
C LEU A 556 -30.89 5.87 3.67
N MET A 557 -30.23 4.71 3.71
CA MET A 557 -30.13 3.81 4.85
C MET A 557 -28.70 3.25 4.89
N HIS A 558 -28.33 2.54 5.96
CA HIS A 558 -26.96 2.02 6.12
C HIS A 558 -26.93 0.49 6.23
N ASN A 559 -26.00 -0.15 5.52
CA ASN A 559 -25.59 -1.54 5.73
C ASN A 559 -24.64 -1.62 6.93
N GLY A 560 -25.06 -1.13 8.09
CA GLY A 560 -24.21 -1.06 9.30
C GLY A 560 -24.81 -1.71 10.53
N LYS A 561 -26.15 -1.77 10.64
CA LYS A 561 -26.84 -2.14 11.88
C LYS A 561 -28.02 -3.07 11.60
N MET A 562 -28.29 -3.97 12.56
CA MET A 562 -29.47 -4.83 12.52
C MET A 562 -30.78 -4.06 12.69
N SER A 563 -30.75 -2.87 13.31
CA SER A 563 -31.93 -1.99 13.41
C SER A 563 -32.48 -1.61 12.04
N THR A 564 -31.60 -1.31 11.07
CA THR A 564 -31.98 -1.05 9.67
C THR A 564 -32.72 -2.24 9.07
N VAL A 565 -32.16 -3.45 9.23
CA VAL A 565 -32.77 -4.70 8.72
C VAL A 565 -34.15 -4.94 9.32
N GLN A 566 -34.30 -4.68 10.62
CA GLN A 566 -35.56 -4.85 11.36
C GLN A 566 -36.63 -3.81 10.96
N ALA A 567 -36.25 -2.64 10.46
CA ALA A 567 -37.17 -1.59 10.00
C ALA A 567 -37.86 -1.95 8.68
N LEU A 568 -37.16 -2.68 7.80
CA LEU A 568 -37.59 -2.92 6.41
C LEU A 568 -38.94 -3.60 6.27
N PRO A 569 -39.30 -4.66 7.01
CA PRO A 569 -40.59 -5.32 6.82
C PRO A 569 -41.78 -4.40 7.09
N SER A 570 -41.68 -3.50 8.07
CA SER A 570 -42.75 -2.54 8.38
C SER A 570 -42.82 -1.44 7.31
N LEU A 571 -41.67 -0.85 6.98
CA LEU A 571 -41.55 0.20 5.98
C LEU A 571 -42.07 -0.27 4.61
N VAL A 572 -41.54 -1.38 4.09
CA VAL A 572 -41.85 -1.89 2.75
C VAL A 572 -43.34 -2.22 2.62
N ARG A 573 -43.92 -2.95 3.57
CA ARG A 573 -45.35 -3.30 3.52
C ARG A 573 -46.24 -2.07 3.60
N THR A 574 -45.86 -1.07 4.39
CA THR A 574 -46.61 0.18 4.49
C THR A 574 -46.58 0.95 3.18
N LEU A 575 -45.43 1.03 2.51
CA LEU A 575 -45.31 1.73 1.23
C LEU A 575 -45.97 0.97 0.08
N GLN A 576 -45.85 -0.36 0.03
CA GLN A 576 -46.58 -1.20 -0.94
C GLN A 576 -48.09 -1.01 -0.82
N ARG A 577 -48.65 -0.99 0.40
CA ARG A 577 -50.08 -0.68 0.62
C ARG A 577 -50.50 0.71 0.14
N ARG A 578 -49.57 1.66 0.10
CA ARG A 578 -49.79 3.02 -0.45
C ARG A 578 -49.57 3.09 -1.97
N GLY A 579 -49.28 1.96 -2.60
CA GLY A 579 -49.08 1.80 -4.05
C GLY A 579 -47.67 2.12 -4.53
N TYR A 580 -46.65 2.09 -3.64
CA TYR A 580 -45.27 2.30 -4.05
C TYR A 580 -44.60 1.00 -4.51
N THR A 581 -43.83 1.12 -5.60
CA THR A 581 -42.93 0.08 -6.10
C THR A 581 -41.48 0.45 -5.81
N PHE A 582 -40.67 -0.55 -5.47
CA PHE A 582 -39.26 -0.39 -5.16
C PHE A 582 -38.39 -0.79 -6.35
N VAL A 583 -37.47 0.09 -6.73
CA VAL A 583 -36.60 -0.08 -7.89
C VAL A 583 -35.15 0.25 -7.53
N THR A 584 -34.22 -0.20 -8.38
CA THR A 584 -32.81 0.24 -8.32
C THR A 584 -32.67 1.70 -8.78
N LEU A 585 -31.54 2.35 -8.52
CA LEU A 585 -31.30 3.73 -8.95
C LEU A 585 -31.28 3.85 -10.47
N SER A 586 -30.64 2.92 -11.17
CA SER A 586 -30.65 2.91 -12.64
C SER A 586 -32.07 2.79 -13.20
N GLN A 587 -32.92 1.94 -12.61
CA GLN A 587 -34.32 1.81 -13.02
C GLN A 587 -35.12 3.08 -12.71
N LEU A 588 -34.90 3.69 -11.55
CA LEU A 588 -35.57 4.93 -11.15
C LEU A 588 -35.29 6.05 -12.16
N LEU A 589 -34.03 6.22 -12.56
CA LEU A 589 -33.62 7.23 -13.54
C LEU A 589 -34.20 7.02 -14.95
N GLN A 590 -34.58 5.79 -15.31
CA GLN A 590 -35.29 5.51 -16.57
C GLN A 590 -36.76 5.91 -16.53
N MET A 591 -37.32 6.19 -15.34
CA MET A 591 -38.75 6.46 -15.12
C MET A 591 -39.09 7.95 -14.96
N GLY A 592 -38.10 8.84 -15.12
CA GLY A 592 -38.29 10.28 -14.98
C GLY A 592 -37.02 11.10 -15.28
N ARG A 593 -37.01 12.37 -14.90
CA ARG A 593 -35.85 13.27 -15.07
C ARG A 593 -35.10 13.40 -13.74
N SER A 594 -33.76 13.32 -13.77
CA SER A 594 -32.94 13.56 -12.58
C SER A 594 -33.16 14.98 -12.04
N GLN A 595 -33.31 15.13 -10.72
CA GLN A 595 -33.34 16.41 -10.03
C GLN A 595 -31.95 16.77 -9.53
N THR A 596 -31.48 17.95 -9.93
CA THR A 596 -30.07 18.38 -9.79
C THR A 596 -29.81 19.30 -8.61
N THR A 597 -30.85 19.65 -7.86
CA THR A 597 -30.78 20.58 -6.74
C THR A 597 -31.41 19.91 -5.51
N PRO A 598 -30.82 20.08 -4.31
CA PRO A 598 -31.44 19.61 -3.08
C PRO A 598 -32.84 20.20 -2.91
N ILE A 599 -33.82 19.38 -2.50
CA ILE A 599 -35.21 19.82 -2.29
C ILE A 599 -35.28 20.92 -1.21
N HIS A 600 -34.40 20.89 -0.21
CA HIS A 600 -34.35 21.92 0.84
C HIS A 600 -33.94 23.30 0.32
N LEU A 601 -33.03 23.37 -0.66
CA LEU A 601 -32.63 24.63 -1.30
C LEU A 601 -33.68 25.18 -2.28
N GLN A 602 -34.63 24.36 -2.73
CA GLN A 602 -35.76 24.82 -3.55
C GLN A 602 -36.89 25.47 -2.73
N ARG A 603 -36.88 25.32 -1.40
CA ARG A 603 -37.95 25.83 -0.52
C ARG A 603 -37.67 27.17 0.16
N GLY A 604 -36.45 27.72 0.05
CA GLY A 604 -36.13 29.01 0.67
C GLY A 604 -36.38 29.06 2.18
N GLU A 605 -36.17 27.93 2.87
CA GLU A 605 -36.25 27.81 4.34
C GLU A 605 -34.85 27.85 4.97
#